data_AF-A0A8J6P591-F1
#
_entry.id   AF-A0A8J6P591-F1
#
_cell.length_a   1.000
_cell.length_b   1.000
_cell.length_c   1.000
_cell.angle_alpha   90.00
_cell.angle_beta   90.00
_cell.angle_gamma   90.00
#
_symmetry.space_group_name_H-M   'P 1'
#
loop_
_entity.id
_entity.type
_entity.pdbx_description
1 polymer ?
#
loop_
_entity_poly.entity_id
_entity_poly.type
_entity_poly.pdbx_seq_one_letter_code
_entity_poly.pdbx_strand_id
1 'polypeptide(L)'
;KISAPNKDTYRLKRLAVDLDKEKIIPQKNPQLAGFLSVIPGAGFIYTERYQDALIAFLINGALIYAAYEAFDNDNNALGGIITLVELGFYTGNIYGAVSSAHKYNRTKTGQFIQKLMENHKVNFSAGFNAKGFCAVLRLPF
;
A
#
# COMPACT_ATOMS: atom_id res chain seq x y z
N LYS A 1 46.39 -1.14 -13.40
CA LYS A 1 46.14 -2.10 -12.31
C LYS A 1 45.70 -1.32 -11.08
N ILE A 2 44.41 -1.38 -10.72
CA ILE A 2 43.88 -0.76 -9.49
C ILE A 2 43.62 -1.92 -8.52
N SER A 3 44.26 -1.86 -7.36
CA SER A 3 44.31 -2.94 -6.37
C SER A 3 42.91 -3.33 -5.89
N ALA A 4 42.65 -4.64 -5.78
CA ALA A 4 41.40 -5.25 -5.35
C ALA A 4 40.76 -4.68 -4.05
N PRO A 5 41.52 -4.22 -3.03
CA PRO A 5 40.93 -3.74 -1.77
C PRO A 5 40.04 -2.49 -1.91
N ASN A 6 40.27 -1.66 -2.94
CA ASN A 6 39.58 -0.38 -3.07
C ASN A 6 38.16 -0.53 -3.65
N LYS A 7 37.91 -1.60 -4.43
CA LYS A 7 36.59 -1.85 -5.06
C LYS A 7 35.50 -2.11 -4.03
N ASP A 8 35.84 -2.77 -2.93
CA ASP A 8 34.90 -3.09 -1.86
C ASP A 8 34.50 -1.83 -1.09
N THR A 9 35.44 -0.91 -0.86
CA THR A 9 35.15 0.40 -0.26
C THR A 9 34.21 1.24 -1.13
N TYR A 10 34.38 1.23 -2.46
CA TYR A 10 33.46 1.94 -3.37
C TYR A 10 32.08 1.29 -3.45
N ARG A 11 32.00 -0.05 -3.40
CA ARG A 11 30.72 -0.78 -3.39
C ARG A 11 29.97 -0.58 -2.08
N LEU A 12 30.66 -0.59 -0.94
CA LEU A 12 30.07 -0.29 0.37
C LEU A 12 29.61 1.16 0.46
N LYS A 13 30.38 2.11 -0.07
CA LYS A 13 29.92 3.51 -0.18
C LYS A 13 28.68 3.64 -1.07
N ARG A 14 28.60 2.92 -2.20
CA ARG A 14 27.39 2.90 -3.04
C ARG A 14 26.20 2.26 -2.32
N LEU A 15 26.39 1.13 -1.65
CA LEU A 15 25.35 0.47 -0.87
C LEU A 15 24.85 1.40 0.25
N ALA A 16 25.75 2.06 0.97
CA ALA A 16 25.41 3.02 2.01
C ALA A 16 24.64 4.21 1.45
N VAL A 17 25.04 4.75 0.29
CA VAL A 17 24.33 5.84 -0.39
C VAL A 17 22.96 5.40 -0.88
N ASP A 18 22.82 4.19 -1.41
CA ASP A 18 21.53 3.67 -1.87
C ASP A 18 20.62 3.29 -0.69
N LEU A 19 21.14 2.77 0.43
CA LEU A 19 20.39 2.63 1.68
C LEU A 19 19.98 4.00 2.26
N ASP A 20 20.80 5.03 2.15
CA ASP A 20 20.42 6.36 2.61
C ASP A 20 19.30 6.97 1.73
N LYS A 21 19.21 6.54 0.46
CA LYS A 21 18.03 6.81 -0.38
C LYS A 21 16.77 6.05 0.06
N GLU A 22 16.85 5.00 0.89
CA GLU A 22 15.63 4.38 1.46
C GLU A 22 14.82 5.37 2.28
N LYS A 23 15.50 6.27 3.02
CA LYS A 23 14.82 7.32 3.78
C LYS A 23 14.04 8.30 2.89
N ILE A 24 14.28 8.28 1.58
CA ILE A 24 13.67 9.18 0.60
C ILE A 24 12.52 8.48 -0.16
N ILE A 25 12.25 7.19 0.08
CA ILE A 25 11.11 6.51 -0.58
C ILE A 25 9.82 7.15 -0.07
N PRO A 26 9.01 7.79 -0.94
CA PRO A 26 7.79 8.47 -0.51
C PRO A 26 6.78 7.43 -0.01
N GLN A 27 6.54 7.45 1.29
CA GLN A 27 5.49 6.66 1.95
C GLN A 27 4.22 7.49 2.10
N LYS A 28 3.07 6.84 1.93
CA LYS A 28 1.75 7.41 2.19
C LYS A 28 1.38 7.14 3.64
N ASN A 29 0.77 8.10 4.32
CA ASN A 29 0.34 7.98 5.70
C ASN A 29 -1.04 7.28 5.77
N PRO A 30 -1.15 6.10 6.43
CA PRO A 30 -2.42 5.38 6.53
C PRO A 30 -3.51 6.12 7.30
N GLN A 31 -3.15 6.85 8.36
CA GLN A 31 -4.08 7.65 9.15
C GLN A 31 -4.66 8.80 8.33
N LEU A 32 -3.83 9.48 7.53
CA LEU A 32 -4.32 10.51 6.60
C LEU A 32 -5.21 9.92 5.50
N ALA A 33 -4.90 8.73 4.99
CA ALA A 33 -5.77 8.04 4.04
C ALA A 33 -7.16 7.74 4.64
N GLY A 34 -7.20 7.27 5.89
CA GLY A 34 -8.46 7.05 6.62
C GLY A 34 -9.24 8.34 6.87
N PHE A 35 -8.56 9.41 7.29
CA PHE A 35 -9.18 10.72 7.52
C PHE A 35 -9.78 11.31 6.23
N LEU A 36 -9.06 11.21 5.12
CA LEU A 36 -9.56 11.66 3.82
C LEU A 36 -10.77 10.85 3.36
N SER A 37 -10.85 9.56 3.70
CA SER A 37 -11.98 8.69 3.35
C SER A 37 -13.31 9.03 4.02
N VAL A 38 -13.36 10.02 4.91
CA VAL A 38 -14.64 10.62 5.33
C VAL A 38 -15.39 11.17 4.11
N ILE A 39 -14.69 11.65 3.08
CA ILE A 39 -15.33 11.89 1.78
C ILE A 39 -15.22 10.58 0.98
N PRO A 40 -16.34 9.95 0.57
CA PRO A 40 -16.31 8.71 -0.19
C PRO A 40 -15.38 8.80 -1.40
N GLY A 41 -14.33 7.98 -1.39
CA GLY A 41 -13.32 7.91 -2.47
C GLY A 41 -12.05 8.74 -2.26
N ALA A 42 -12.05 9.76 -1.39
CA ALA A 42 -10.88 10.66 -1.27
C ALA A 42 -9.63 10.00 -0.67
N GLY A 43 -9.77 9.06 0.28
CA GLY A 43 -8.63 8.28 0.77
C GLY A 43 -8.02 7.35 -0.29
N PHE A 44 -8.82 6.88 -1.24
CA PHE A 44 -8.33 6.10 -2.39
C PHE A 44 -7.63 6.97 -3.43
N ILE A 45 -8.09 8.21 -3.64
CA ILE A 45 -7.37 9.19 -4.47
C ILE A 45 -5.97 9.45 -3.90
N TYR A 46 -5.87 9.63 -2.58
CA TYR A 46 -4.58 9.85 -1.90
C TYR A 46 -3.58 8.70 -2.12
N THR A 47 -4.07 7.46 -2.17
CA THR A 47 -3.27 6.24 -2.39
C THR A 47 -3.16 5.84 -3.87
N GLU A 48 -3.55 6.72 -4.78
CA GLU A 48 -3.46 6.54 -6.25
C GLU A 48 -4.33 5.39 -6.78
N ARG A 49 -5.41 5.04 -6.06
CA ARG A 49 -6.39 4.01 -6.40
C ARG A 49 -7.68 4.62 -6.97
N TYR A 50 -7.57 5.24 -8.14
CA TYR A 50 -8.68 6.00 -8.75
C TYR A 50 -9.92 5.14 -9.08
N GLN A 51 -9.74 3.88 -9.47
CA GLN A 51 -10.86 2.97 -9.73
C GLN A 51 -11.67 2.71 -8.46
N ASP A 52 -10.98 2.44 -7.35
CA ASP A 52 -11.63 2.25 -6.05
C ASP A 52 -12.28 3.54 -5.54
N ALA A 53 -11.67 4.70 -5.83
CA ALA A 53 -12.26 6.00 -5.52
C ALA A 53 -13.60 6.21 -6.23
N LEU A 54 -13.66 5.90 -7.53
CA LEU A 54 -14.88 6.01 -8.33
C LEU A 54 -15.96 5.03 -7.85
N ILE A 55 -15.60 3.78 -7.59
CA ILE A 55 -16.54 2.77 -7.07
C ILE A 55 -17.09 3.21 -5.71
N ALA A 56 -16.23 3.68 -4.80
CA ALA A 56 -16.63 4.17 -3.49
C ALA A 56 -17.62 5.34 -3.63
N PHE A 57 -17.33 6.32 -4.49
CA PHE A 57 -18.21 7.46 -4.74
C PHE A 57 -19.58 7.02 -5.28
N LEU A 58 -19.61 6.14 -6.30
CA LEU A 58 -20.85 5.68 -6.91
C LEU A 58 -21.72 4.87 -5.96
N ILE A 59 -21.11 3.93 -5.22
CA ILE A 59 -21.87 3.08 -4.28
C ILE A 59 -22.45 3.93 -3.14
N ASN A 60 -21.68 4.83 -2.54
CA ASN A 60 -22.19 5.67 -1.45
C ASN A 60 -23.23 6.65 -1.97
N GLY A 61 -22.98 7.30 -3.10
CA GLY A 61 -23.95 8.20 -3.71
C GLY A 61 -25.27 7.50 -4.06
N ALA A 62 -25.20 6.30 -4.63
CA ALA A 62 -26.39 5.51 -4.96
C ALA A 62 -27.16 5.05 -3.71
N LEU A 63 -26.47 4.61 -2.66
CA LEU A 63 -27.11 4.18 -1.42
C LEU A 63 -27.74 5.35 -0.67
N ILE A 64 -27.06 6.50 -0.57
CA ILE A 64 -27.61 7.73 0.01
C ILE A 64 -28.87 8.15 -0.75
N TYR A 65 -28.80 8.17 -2.09
CA TYR A 65 -29.95 8.53 -2.93
C TYR A 65 -31.11 7.56 -2.73
N ALA A 66 -30.84 6.24 -2.70
CA ALA A 66 -31.87 5.24 -2.50
C ALA A 66 -32.48 5.28 -1.09
N ALA A 67 -31.68 5.58 -0.06
CA ALA A 67 -32.18 5.78 1.31
C ALA A 67 -33.07 7.02 1.37
N TYR A 68 -32.63 8.13 0.78
CA TYR A 68 -33.41 9.36 0.67
C TYR A 68 -34.78 9.10 0.00
N GLU A 69 -34.78 8.48 -1.17
CA GLU A 69 -35.99 8.14 -1.91
C GLU A 69 -36.91 7.21 -1.10
N ALA A 70 -36.36 6.23 -0.38
CA ALA A 70 -37.15 5.33 0.46
C ALA A 70 -37.84 6.06 1.62
N PHE A 71 -37.14 7.01 2.27
CA PHE A 71 -37.75 7.82 3.33
C PHE A 71 -38.76 8.83 2.80
N ASP A 72 -38.49 9.45 1.64
CA ASP A 72 -39.40 10.40 1.00
C ASP A 72 -40.72 9.74 0.56
N ASN A 73 -40.67 8.46 0.19
CA ASN A 73 -41.84 7.64 -0.12
C ASN A 73 -42.47 6.93 1.11
N ASP A 74 -42.23 7.41 2.33
CA ASP A 74 -42.71 6.85 3.61
C ASP A 74 -42.34 5.38 3.88
N ASN A 75 -41.38 4.82 3.13
CA ASN A 75 -40.91 3.45 3.28
C ASN A 75 -39.74 3.38 4.29
N ASN A 76 -40.06 3.69 5.55
CA ASN A 76 -39.09 3.76 6.64
C ASN A 76 -38.34 2.43 6.89
N ALA A 77 -39.00 1.30 6.66
CA ALA A 77 -38.36 -0.01 6.80
C ALA A 77 -37.26 -0.22 5.75
N LEU A 78 -37.55 0.09 4.48
CA LEU A 78 -36.57 0.02 3.41
C LEU A 78 -35.45 1.04 3.61
N GLY A 79 -35.78 2.29 3.93
CA GLY A 79 -34.79 3.34 4.18
C GLY A 79 -33.85 2.97 5.32
N GLY A 80 -34.37 2.38 6.39
CA GLY A 80 -33.56 1.87 7.51
C GLY A 80 -32.59 0.76 7.11
N ILE A 81 -33.04 -0.21 6.29
CA ILE A 81 -32.19 -1.28 5.78
C ILE A 81 -31.08 -0.71 4.87
N ILE A 82 -31.42 0.20 3.94
CA ILE A 82 -30.45 0.82 3.04
C ILE A 82 -29.41 1.60 3.84
N THR A 83 -29.83 2.38 4.83
CA THR A 83 -28.92 3.14 5.70
C THR A 83 -27.97 2.22 6.45
N LEU A 84 -28.44 1.08 6.96
CA LEU A 84 -27.58 0.10 7.63
C LEU A 84 -26.54 -0.49 6.66
N VAL A 85 -26.94 -0.80 5.43
CA VAL A 85 -26.04 -1.28 4.38
C VAL A 85 -25.01 -0.20 4.02
N GLU A 86 -25.45 1.05 3.86
CA GLU A 86 -24.59 2.20 3.61
C GLU A 86 -23.53 2.36 4.70
N LEU A 87 -23.92 2.33 5.98
CA LEU A 87 -22.97 2.39 7.10
C LEU A 87 -21.89 1.30 7.02
N GLY A 88 -22.27 0.09 6.61
CA GLY A 88 -21.34 -1.02 6.37
C GLY A 88 -20.35 -0.70 5.24
N PHE A 89 -20.86 -0.24 4.09
CA PHE A 89 -20.03 0.16 2.95
C PHE A 89 -19.12 1.35 3.26
N TYR A 90 -19.65 2.35 3.96
CA TYR A 90 -18.93 3.56 4.36
C TYR A 90 -17.75 3.21 5.28
N THR A 91 -18.00 2.38 6.29
CA THR A 91 -16.96 1.85 7.18
C THR A 91 -15.92 1.05 6.38
N GLY A 92 -16.37 0.17 5.49
CA GLY A 92 -15.51 -0.61 4.60
C GLY A 92 -14.59 0.25 3.73
N ASN A 93 -15.07 1.39 3.24
CA ASN A 93 -14.29 2.33 2.45
C ASN A 93 -13.16 3.00 3.24
N ILE A 94 -13.41 3.38 4.49
CA ILE A 94 -12.39 3.95 5.38
C ILE A 94 -11.28 2.90 5.62
N TYR A 95 -11.65 1.69 6.04
CA TYR A 95 -10.67 0.60 6.24
C TYR A 95 -9.93 0.25 4.95
N GLY A 96 -10.63 0.22 3.82
CA GLY A 96 -10.07 -0.04 2.50
C GLY A 96 -9.00 0.98 2.12
N ALA A 97 -9.23 2.26 2.40
CA ALA A 97 -8.25 3.31 2.15
C ALA A 97 -7.02 3.22 3.05
N VAL A 98 -7.20 2.98 4.36
CA VAL A 98 -6.08 2.73 5.29
C VAL A 98 -5.25 1.52 4.82
N SER A 99 -5.92 0.42 4.48
CA SER A 99 -5.27 -0.79 3.94
C SER A 99 -4.52 -0.51 2.63
N SER A 100 -5.09 0.34 1.78
CA SER A 100 -4.45 0.72 0.52
C SER A 100 -3.16 1.51 0.71
N ALA A 101 -3.08 2.36 1.73
CA ALA A 101 -1.85 3.08 2.07
C ALA A 101 -0.74 2.10 2.52
N HIS A 102 -1.09 1.12 3.35
CA HIS A 102 -0.15 0.06 3.73
C HIS A 102 0.33 -0.76 2.52
N LYS A 103 -0.58 -1.14 1.63
CA LYS A 103 -0.24 -1.86 0.39
C LYS A 103 0.66 -1.01 -0.52
N TYR A 104 0.36 0.28 -0.68
CA TYR A 104 1.18 1.21 -1.46
C TYR A 104 2.61 1.26 -0.93
N ASN A 105 2.77 1.47 0.39
CA ASN A 105 4.10 1.54 1.02
C ASN A 105 4.88 0.23 0.85
N ARG A 106 4.23 -0.91 1.10
CA ARG A 106 4.86 -2.23 0.96
C ARG A 106 5.33 -2.51 -0.47
N THR A 107 4.53 -2.13 -1.47
CA THR A 107 4.90 -2.27 -2.88
C THR A 107 6.10 -1.40 -3.24
N LYS A 108 6.14 -0.14 -2.78
CA LYS A 108 7.28 0.76 -3.04
C LYS A 108 8.58 0.25 -2.41
N THR A 109 8.52 -0.25 -1.18
CA THR A 109 9.66 -0.88 -0.52
C THR A 109 10.13 -2.14 -1.26
N GLY A 110 9.21 -3.01 -1.68
CA GLY A 110 9.55 -4.22 -2.44
C GLY A 110 10.22 -3.92 -3.79
N GLN A 111 9.69 -2.95 -4.53
CA GLN A 111 10.28 -2.49 -5.80
C GLN A 111 11.68 -1.89 -5.61
N PHE A 112 11.90 -1.18 -4.51
CA PHE A 112 13.21 -0.64 -4.17
C PHE A 112 14.23 -1.75 -3.87
N ILE A 113 13.86 -2.72 -3.03
CA ILE A 113 14.71 -3.87 -2.71
C ILE A 113 15.04 -4.66 -3.99
N GLN A 114 14.06 -4.87 -4.88
CA GLN A 114 14.28 -5.56 -6.14
C GLN A 114 15.27 -4.81 -7.05
N LYS A 115 15.14 -3.48 -7.17
CA LYS A 115 16.10 -2.66 -7.92
C LYS A 115 17.51 -2.72 -7.34
N LEU A 116 17.65 -2.79 -6.01
CA LEU A 116 18.96 -2.99 -5.37
C LEU A 116 19.56 -4.35 -5.72
N MET A 117 18.77 -5.42 -5.64
CA MET A 117 19.23 -6.77 -5.97
C MET A 117 19.67 -6.89 -7.43
N GLU A 118 18.91 -6.30 -8.34
CA GLU A 118 19.18 -6.33 -9.78
C GLU A 118 20.45 -5.53 -10.14
N ASN A 119 20.60 -4.32 -9.57
CA ASN A 119 21.78 -3.48 -9.81
C ASN A 119 23.08 -4.02 -9.18
N HIS A 120 22.97 -4.83 -8.12
CA HIS A 120 24.14 -5.39 -7.41
C HIS A 120 24.39 -6.89 -7.64
N LYS A 121 23.61 -7.58 -8.47
CA LYS A 121 23.72 -9.05 -8.73
C LYS A 121 23.89 -9.87 -7.44
N VAL A 122 23.11 -9.54 -6.42
CA VAL A 122 23.15 -10.25 -5.13
C VAL A 122 22.24 -11.47 -5.21
N ASN A 123 22.82 -12.68 -5.17
CA ASN A 123 22.04 -13.91 -5.14
C ASN A 123 21.70 -14.26 -3.69
N PHE A 124 20.45 -14.02 -3.29
CA PHE A 124 19.94 -14.44 -1.99
C PHE A 124 19.27 -15.81 -2.12
N SER A 125 19.88 -16.84 -1.54
CA SER A 125 19.27 -18.16 -1.44
C SER A 125 18.82 -18.39 0.00
N ALA A 126 17.51 -18.42 0.23
CA ALA A 126 16.93 -18.85 1.49
C ALA A 126 16.38 -20.27 1.31
N GLY A 127 16.87 -21.22 2.11
CA GLY A 127 16.45 -22.61 2.09
C GLY A 127 15.97 -23.05 3.47
N PHE A 128 14.81 -23.70 3.53
CA PHE A 128 14.35 -24.38 4.74
C PHE A 128 14.89 -25.81 4.73
N ASN A 129 15.68 -26.17 5.73
CA ASN A 129 16.10 -27.54 6.00
C ASN A 129 15.44 -28.00 7.32
N ALA A 130 15.22 -29.30 7.50
CA ALA A 130 14.52 -29.90 8.64
C ALA A 130 15.13 -29.61 10.03
N LYS A 131 16.25 -28.86 10.10
CA LYS A 131 16.92 -28.42 11.33
C LYS A 131 16.92 -26.89 11.55
N GLY A 132 16.32 -26.09 10.66
CA GLY A 132 16.23 -24.64 10.81
C GLY A 132 16.23 -23.85 9.49
N PHE A 133 16.04 -22.54 9.61
CA PHE A 133 16.08 -21.58 8.51
C PHE A 133 17.53 -21.17 8.20
N CYS A 134 18.01 -21.45 6.99
CA CYS A 134 19.32 -20.97 6.52
C CYS A 134 19.11 -19.91 5.43
N ALA A 135 19.51 -18.67 5.73
CA ALA A 135 19.62 -17.60 4.74
C ALA A 135 21.10 -17.44 4.35
N VAL A 136 21.43 -17.66 3.09
CA VAL A 136 22.78 -17.49 2.56
C VAL A 136 22.76 -16.38 1.52
N LEU A 137 23.53 -15.33 1.79
CA LEU A 137 23.72 -14.20 0.90
C LEU A 137 25.01 -14.46 0.11
N ARG A 138 24.88 -14.87 -1.16
CA ARG A 138 26.02 -15.24 -2.00
C ARG A 138 26.37 -14.09 -2.93
N LEU A 139 27.47 -13.42 -2.61
CA LEU A 139 28.06 -12.38 -3.46
C LEU A 139 29.05 -13.04 -4.43
N PRO A 140 28.94 -12.79 -5.75
CA PRO A 140 29.98 -13.21 -6.70
C PRO A 140 31.18 -12.26 -6.54
N PHE A 141 32.31 -12.82 -6.07
CA PHE A 141 33.60 -12.14 -5.97
C PHE A 141 34.27 -12.04 -7.34
#